data_AF-A0A4Q5WGL4-F1
#
_entry.id   AF-A0A4Q5WGL4-F1
#
_cell.length_a   1.000
_cell.length_b   1.000
_cell.length_c   1.000
_cell.angle_alpha   90.00
_cell.angle_beta   90.00
_cell.angle_gamma   90.00
#
_symmetry.space_group_name_H-M   'P 1'
#
loop_
_entity.id
_entity.type
_entity.pdbx_description
1 polymer ?
#
loop_
_entity_poly.entity_id
_entity_poly.type
_entity_poly.pdbx_seq_one_letter_code
_entity_poly.pdbx_strand_id
1 'polypeptide(L)'
;MRRERAVLANTIPFNLKTLQQIEDRGFKYVQVKGFTTDRHYDYVEPQFLVLFPMKELPTDQDLKDIYEPVKSDLLKQWAKDDQYGMPVVIAKVA
;
A
#
# COMPACT_ATOMS: atom_id res chain seq x y z
N MET A 1 11.70 12.39 -4.66
CA MET A 1 13.11 11.97 -4.47
C MET A 1 13.53 11.69 -3.01
N ARG A 2 13.53 12.62 -2.04
CA ARG A 2 13.93 12.29 -0.64
C ARG A 2 12.89 11.50 0.16
N ARG A 3 11.58 11.67 -0.13
CA ARG A 3 10.49 10.99 0.58
C ARG A 3 10.29 9.53 0.15
N GLU A 4 10.45 9.19 -1.13
CA GLU A 4 10.27 7.81 -1.62
C GLU A 4 11.32 6.82 -1.08
N ARG A 5 12.59 7.24 -0.96
CA ARG A 5 13.66 6.37 -0.44
C ARG A 5 13.47 6.00 1.04
N ALA A 6 12.87 6.88 1.85
CA ALA A 6 12.60 6.64 3.28
C ALA A 6 11.37 5.74 3.51
N VAL A 7 10.45 5.73 2.54
CA VAL A 7 9.19 4.99 2.58
C VAL A 7 9.40 3.47 2.49
N LEU A 8 10.30 3.01 1.62
CA LEU A 8 10.54 1.58 1.39
C LEU A 8 11.42 0.92 2.47
N ALA A 9 12.27 1.70 3.15
CA ALA A 9 13.03 1.22 4.31
C ALA A 9 12.13 0.89 5.51
N ASN A 10 10.87 1.32 5.47
CA ASN A 10 9.88 1.14 6.51
C ASN A 10 8.65 0.37 5.99
N THR A 11 8.80 -0.59 5.08
CA THR A 11 7.69 -1.48 4.71
C THR A 11 7.74 -2.79 5.48
N ILE A 12 6.57 -3.37 5.75
CA ILE A 12 6.41 -4.70 6.35
C ILE A 12 5.57 -5.58 5.43
N PRO A 13 5.61 -6.92 5.57
CA PRO A 13 4.79 -7.82 4.77
C PRO A 13 3.31 -7.47 4.92
N PHE A 14 2.58 -7.43 3.80
CA PHE A 14 1.13 -7.29 3.82
C PHE A 14 0.48 -8.66 3.99
N ASN A 15 -0.35 -8.81 5.02
CA ASN A 15 -1.12 -10.01 5.34
C ASN A 15 -2.34 -9.66 6.19
N LEU A 16 -3.20 -10.65 6.48
CA LEU A 16 -4.42 -10.45 7.25
C LEU A 16 -4.19 -9.78 8.62
N LYS A 17 -3.08 -10.10 9.30
CA LYS A 17 -2.75 -9.49 10.59
C LYS A 17 -2.46 -8.01 10.44
N THR A 18 -1.65 -7.63 9.44
CA THR A 18 -1.36 -6.21 9.19
C THR A 18 -2.57 -5.43 8.69
N LEU A 19 -3.46 -6.06 7.92
CA LEU A 19 -4.70 -5.46 7.46
C LEU A 19 -5.64 -5.16 8.66
N GLN A 20 -5.79 -6.12 9.57
CA GLN A 20 -6.55 -5.91 10.80
C GLN A 20 -5.95 -4.79 11.66
N GLN A 21 -4.62 -4.77 11.81
CA GLN A 21 -3.93 -3.75 12.61
C GLN A 21 -4.17 -2.33 12.10
N ILE A 22 -4.19 -2.10 10.78
CA ILE A 22 -4.47 -0.76 10.26
C ILE A 22 -5.96 -0.39 10.40
N GLU A 23 -6.88 -1.36 10.28
CA GLU A 23 -8.30 -1.13 10.53
C GLU A 23 -8.55 -0.73 11.98
N ASP A 24 -7.99 -1.47 12.94
CA ASP A 24 -8.11 -1.20 14.39
C ASP A 24 -7.56 0.18 14.78
N ARG A 25 -6.57 0.67 14.02
CA ARG A 25 -5.97 2.00 14.21
C ARG A 25 -6.77 3.13 13.55
N GLY A 26 -7.90 2.81 12.92
CA GLY A 26 -8.81 3.76 12.31
C GLY A 26 -8.39 4.23 10.92
N PHE A 27 -7.50 3.52 10.23
CA PHE A 27 -7.25 3.77 8.81
C PHE A 27 -8.44 3.24 7.99
N LYS A 28 -8.88 4.02 7.00
CA LYS A 28 -10.07 3.72 6.19
C LYS A 28 -9.73 3.34 4.76
N TYR A 29 -8.59 3.81 4.27
CA TYR A 29 -8.11 3.62 2.90
C TYR A 29 -6.64 3.25 2.89
N VAL A 30 -6.18 2.71 1.77
CA VAL A 30 -4.77 2.67 1.38
C VAL A 30 -4.59 3.38 0.06
N GLN A 31 -3.50 4.12 -0.10
CA GLN A 31 -3.01 4.51 -1.43
C GLN A 31 -2.19 3.35 -1.99
N VAL A 32 -2.42 2.99 -3.25
CA VAL A 32 -1.72 1.90 -3.92
C VAL A 32 -0.67 2.48 -4.86
N LYS A 33 0.60 2.11 -4.67
CA LYS A 33 1.68 2.55 -5.57
C LYS A 33 2.48 1.37 -6.10
N GLY A 34 2.67 1.34 -7.42
CA GLY A 34 3.54 0.40 -8.10
C GLY A 34 4.99 0.89 -8.09
N PHE A 35 5.91 -0.05 -7.86
CA PHE A 35 7.34 0.24 -7.83
C PHE A 35 8.14 -0.77 -8.64
N THR A 36 9.22 -0.26 -9.23
CA THR A 36 10.29 -1.09 -9.77
C THR A 36 11.27 -1.54 -8.68
N THR A 37 12.07 -2.57 -8.96
CA THR A 37 13.13 -3.08 -8.07
C THR A 37 14.19 -2.02 -7.71
N ASP A 38 14.48 -1.11 -8.63
CA ASP A 38 15.36 0.05 -8.41
C ASP A 38 14.65 1.26 -7.77
N ARG A 39 13.38 1.07 -7.36
CA ARG A 39 12.58 1.92 -6.47
C ARG A 39 12.06 3.19 -7.13
N HIS A 40 11.80 3.13 -8.43
CA HIS A 40 11.06 4.17 -9.15
C HIS A 40 9.57 3.82 -9.19
N TYR A 41 8.73 4.86 -9.28
CA TYR A 41 7.31 4.66 -9.51
C TYR A 41 7.09 4.17 -10.94
N ASP A 42 6.35 3.08 -11.06
CA ASP A 42 5.93 2.57 -12.35
C ASP A 42 4.56 1.90 -12.23
N TYR A 43 3.66 2.25 -13.12
CA TYR A 43 2.31 1.70 -13.21
C TYR A 43 2.10 0.90 -14.51
N VAL A 44 3.12 0.81 -15.37
CA VAL A 44 3.10 0.01 -16.59
C VAL A 44 3.58 -1.41 -16.28
N GLU A 45 4.74 -1.55 -15.65
CA GLU A 45 5.29 -2.87 -15.27
C GLU A 45 5.85 -2.89 -13.84
N PRO A 46 5.01 -2.65 -12.82
CA PRO A 46 5.47 -2.70 -11.43
C PRO A 46 5.94 -4.10 -11.06
N GLN A 47 7.01 -4.16 -10.27
CA GLN A 47 7.55 -5.41 -9.74
C GLN A 47 7.10 -5.67 -8.30
N PHE A 48 6.59 -4.67 -7.59
CA PHE A 48 5.86 -4.83 -6.33
C PHE A 48 4.90 -3.66 -6.09
N LEU A 49 3.88 -3.89 -5.26
CA LEU A 49 2.95 -2.86 -4.79
C LEU A 49 3.24 -2.48 -3.35
N VAL A 50 3.14 -1.19 -3.05
CA VAL A 50 3.23 -0.64 -1.69
C VAL A 50 1.92 0.02 -1.33
N LEU A 51 1.36 -0.39 -0.20
CA LEU A 51 0.15 0.17 0.38
C LEU A 51 0.50 1.22 1.45
N PHE A 52 -0.09 2.40 1.33
CA PHE A 52 0.08 3.49 2.31
C PHE A 52 -1.22 3.73 3.06
N PRO A 53 -1.31 3.39 4.36
CA PRO A 53 -2.54 3.58 5.13
C PRO A 53 -2.93 5.05 5.26
N MET A 54 -4.22 5.35 5.05
CA MET A 54 -4.79 6.69 5.17
C MET A 54 -6.12 6.68 5.92
N LYS A 55 -6.33 7.68 6.78
CA LYS A 55 -7.59 7.83 7.53
C LYS A 55 -8.70 8.46 6.69
N GLU A 56 -8.33 9.28 5.72
CA GLU A 56 -9.23 10.03 4.84
C GLU A 56 -8.62 10.11 3.45
N LEU A 57 -9.47 10.28 2.43
CA LEU A 57 -9.03 10.52 1.06
C LEU A 57 -8.57 11.97 0.90
N PRO A 58 -7.60 12.26 0.00
CA PRO A 58 -7.19 13.62 -0.26
C PRO A 58 -8.31 14.37 -0.99
N THR A 59 -8.48 15.64 -0.64
CA THR A 59 -9.44 16.54 -1.28
C THR A 59 -8.81 17.37 -2.41
N ASP A 60 -7.49 17.44 -2.44
CA ASP A 60 -6.72 18.12 -3.48
C ASP A 60 -6.74 17.31 -4.78
N GLN A 61 -7.08 17.97 -5.89
CA GLN A 61 -7.14 17.33 -7.21
C GLN A 61 -5.77 16.93 -7.75
N ASP A 62 -4.70 17.59 -7.28
CA ASP A 62 -3.32 17.26 -7.68
C ASP A 62 -2.82 15.99 -7.00
N LEU A 63 -3.58 15.48 -6.02
CA LEU A 63 -3.30 14.22 -5.32
C LEU A 63 -4.16 13.06 -5.86
N LYS A 64 -4.74 13.17 -7.06
CA LYS A 64 -5.44 12.05 -7.71
C LYS A 64 -4.48 10.87 -7.90
N ASP A 65 -4.86 9.72 -7.36
CA ASP A 65 -4.11 8.47 -7.41
C ASP A 65 -5.08 7.29 -7.19
N ILE A 66 -4.54 6.08 -7.11
CA ILE A 66 -5.29 4.85 -6.86
C ILE A 66 -5.45 4.68 -5.34
N TYR A 67 -6.70 4.57 -4.90
CA TYR A 67 -7.07 4.38 -3.51
C TYR A 67 -8.01 3.20 -3.35
N GLU A 68 -7.80 2.41 -2.30
CA GLU A 68 -8.61 1.23 -2.02
C GLU A 68 -9.10 1.27 -0.55
N PRO A 69 -10.40 1.04 -0.28
CA PRO A 69 -10.90 0.95 1.09
C PRO A 69 -10.27 -0.22 1.85
N VAL A 70 -9.89 -0.01 3.11
CA VAL A 70 -9.30 -1.05 3.98
C VAL A 70 -10.20 -2.29 4.10
N LYS A 71 -11.52 -2.10 4.09
CA LYS A 71 -12.50 -3.18 4.23
C LYS A 71 -12.79 -3.94 2.93
N SER A 72 -12.14 -3.61 1.82
CA SER A 72 -12.47 -4.20 0.53
C SER A 72 -12.10 -5.67 0.45
N ASP A 73 -12.85 -6.40 -0.36
CA ASP A 73 -12.59 -7.83 -0.56
C ASP A 73 -11.29 -8.06 -1.36
N LEU A 74 -10.90 -7.09 -2.19
CA LEU A 74 -9.62 -7.11 -2.90
C LEU A 74 -8.43 -7.13 -1.94
N LEU A 75 -8.39 -6.22 -0.95
CA LEU A 75 -7.30 -6.19 0.03
C LEU A 75 -7.31 -7.44 0.92
N LYS A 76 -8.48 -7.98 1.25
CA LYS A 76 -8.58 -9.26 1.98
C LYS A 76 -8.04 -10.43 1.17
N GLN A 77 -8.23 -10.43 -0.16
CA GLN A 77 -7.68 -11.44 -1.06
C GLN A 77 -6.16 -11.31 -1.12
N TRP A 78 -5.62 -10.11 -1.38
CA TRP A 78 -4.18 -9.86 -1.41
C TRP A 78 -3.49 -10.17 -0.08
N ALA A 79 -4.18 -9.96 1.04
CA ALA A 79 -3.68 -10.25 2.38
C ALA A 79 -3.66 -11.76 2.74
N LYS A 80 -4.35 -12.59 1.96
CA LYS A 80 -4.36 -14.06 2.09
C LYS A 80 -3.40 -14.74 1.13
N ASP A 81 -3.08 -14.08 0.03
CA ASP A 81 -2.29 -14.63 -1.05
C ASP A 81 -0.88 -14.99 -0.55
N ASP A 82 -0.47 -16.22 -0.78
CA ASP A 82 0.79 -16.83 -0.39
C ASP A 82 1.96 -16.43 -1.30
N GLN A 83 1.85 -15.24 -1.92
CA GLN A 83 2.85 -14.58 -2.77
C GLN A 83 3.07 -15.23 -4.15
N TYR A 84 2.13 -16.00 -4.68
CA TYR A 84 2.18 -16.41 -6.09
C TYR A 84 1.73 -15.25 -7.00
N GLY A 85 2.62 -14.27 -7.21
CA GLY A 85 2.34 -13.09 -8.03
C GLY A 85 3.21 -11.88 -7.67
N MET A 86 2.73 -10.69 -8.00
CA MET A 86 3.40 -9.44 -7.67
C MET A 86 3.35 -9.19 -6.15
N PRO A 87 4.49 -9.07 -5.45
CA PRO A 87 4.51 -8.86 -4.01
C PRO A 87 3.76 -7.59 -3.60
N VAL A 88 2.99 -7.70 -2.52
CA VAL A 88 2.31 -6.56 -1.89
C VAL A 88 2.90 -6.35 -0.50
N VAL A 89 3.33 -5.13 -0.21
CA VAL A 89 3.86 -4.72 1.09
C VAL A 89 3.13 -3.48 1.60
N ILE A 90 3.23 -3.22 2.90
CA ILE A 90 2.55 -2.08 3.52
C ILE A 90 3.53 -1.20 4.27
N ALA A 91 3.39 0.12 4.13
CA ALA A 91 4.19 1.09 4.85
C ALA A 91 3.89 1.02 6.36
N LYS A 92 4.95 0.94 7.16
CA LYS A 92 4.87 0.94 8.63
C LYS A 92 4.32 2.28 9.07
N VAL A 93 3.22 2.21 9.79
CA VAL A 93 2.60 3.35 10.45
C VAL A 93 3.16 3.44 11.87
N ALA A 94 3.79 4.57 12.21
CA ALA A 94 4.36 4.84 13.55
C ALA A 94 3.28 4.84 14.63
#